data_AF-A0AA38YW86-F1
#
_entry.id   AF-A0AA38YW86-F1
#
_cell.length_a   1.000
_cell.length_b   1.000
_cell.length_c   1.000
_cell.angle_alpha   90.00
_cell.angle_beta   90.00
_cell.angle_gamma   90.00
#
_symmetry.space_group_name_H-M   'P 1'
#
loop_
_entity.id
_entity.type
_entity.pdbx_description
1 polymer ?
#
loop_
_entity_poly.entity_id
_entity_poly.type
_entity_poly.pdbx_seq_one_letter_code
_entity_poly.pdbx_strand_id
1 'polypeptide(L)'
;MGVKAWLSGMLPIAAMVMVECLDVGLTTLSKAAMSRGMDHFVFVVYSNAFASLILFSISFIFLRTKRPPLSFSLLCKFFLLSLAGITVMQNCVFTGVSYGSPTLGSAMSNLIPAFTFLLAVAFRLENLDLRSSRSLIKILGTLVSISGALIVTLYKGPPIGAGLIKSPSISSNDHLQKTANNWVIGGLFFAMASLSISVWNTFQAPILRRYPSEITIVSFFTLFGAIQCAAVALIAVKDSNAWKLRPDFELITIIYSVRNIYMRAFCWLSPIS
;
A
#
# COMPACT_ATOMS: atom_id res chain seq x y z
N MET A 1 -29.53 24.21 9.01
CA MET A 1 -28.27 23.68 9.60
C MET A 1 -28.02 22.18 9.32
N GLY A 2 -28.99 21.39 8.85
CA GLY A 2 -28.79 19.93 8.63
C GLY A 2 -27.98 19.53 7.38
N VAL A 3 -28.12 20.24 6.25
CA VAL A 3 -27.49 19.81 4.98
C VAL A 3 -25.97 19.98 4.99
N LYS A 4 -25.44 21.08 5.56
CA LYS A 4 -23.98 21.27 5.69
C LYS A 4 -23.34 20.24 6.62
N ALA A 5 -23.98 19.92 7.74
CA ALA A 5 -23.50 18.91 8.68
C ALA A 5 -23.55 17.48 8.08
N TRP A 6 -24.58 17.20 7.28
CA TRP A 6 -24.70 15.94 6.54
C TRP A 6 -23.63 15.82 5.43
N LEU A 7 -23.43 16.89 4.65
CA LEU A 7 -22.38 16.96 3.62
C LEU A 7 -20.97 16.83 4.22
N SER A 8 -20.70 17.46 5.38
CA SER A 8 -19.42 17.30 6.08
C SER A 8 -19.21 15.88 6.61
N GLY A 9 -20.27 15.18 7.01
CA GLY A 9 -20.18 13.77 7.44
C GLY A 9 -19.94 12.79 6.30
N MET A 10 -20.36 13.12 5.07
CA MET A 10 -20.13 12.30 3.88
C MET A 10 -18.74 12.48 3.26
N LEU A 11 -18.10 13.63 3.50
CA LEU A 11 -16.81 13.96 2.88
C LEU A 11 -15.69 12.92 3.17
N PRO A 12 -15.50 12.45 4.42
CA PRO A 12 -14.49 11.42 4.70
C PRO A 12 -14.82 10.07 4.05
N ILE A 13 -16.11 9.72 3.93
CA ILE A 13 -16.54 8.47 3.30
C ILE A 13 -16.24 8.53 1.80
N ALA A 14 -16.61 9.64 1.14
CA ALA A 14 -16.32 9.85 -0.28
C ALA A 14 -14.81 9.86 -0.55
N ALA A 15 -14.02 10.49 0.32
CA ALA A 15 -12.56 10.50 0.23
C ALA A 15 -11.97 9.08 0.35
N MET A 16 -12.44 8.28 1.31
CA MET A 16 -12.00 6.88 1.46
C MET A 16 -12.34 6.04 0.24
N VAL A 17 -13.57 6.13 -0.29
CA VAL A 17 -13.96 5.41 -1.52
C VAL A 17 -13.09 5.84 -2.70
N MET A 18 -12.79 7.13 -2.81
CA MET A 18 -11.91 7.64 -3.87
C MET A 18 -10.50 7.07 -3.77
N VAL A 19 -9.91 7.03 -2.56
CA VAL A 19 -8.58 6.46 -2.34
C VAL A 19 -8.54 4.97 -2.69
N GLU A 20 -9.56 4.20 -2.27
CA GLU A 20 -9.66 2.77 -2.60
C GLU A 20 -9.81 2.55 -4.11
N CYS A 21 -10.65 3.33 -4.80
CA CYS A 21 -10.77 3.28 -6.25
C CYS A 21 -9.44 3.57 -6.95
N LEU A 22 -8.67 4.56 -6.45
CA LEU A 22 -7.35 4.86 -6.97
C LEU A 22 -6.34 3.75 -6.70
N ASP A 23 -6.40 3.06 -5.56
CA ASP A 23 -5.50 1.96 -5.23
C ASP A 23 -5.78 0.71 -6.09
N VAL A 24 -7.06 0.36 -6.29
CA VAL A 24 -7.46 -0.72 -7.19
C VAL A 24 -7.10 -0.39 -8.64
N GLY A 25 -7.30 0.86 -9.06
CA GLY A 25 -6.88 1.34 -10.38
C GLY A 25 -5.37 1.25 -10.57
N LEU A 26 -4.58 1.68 -9.59
CA LEU A 26 -3.12 1.62 -9.62
C LEU A 26 -2.61 0.18 -9.70
N THR A 27 -3.12 -0.72 -8.86
CA THR A 27 -2.68 -2.12 -8.85
C THR A 27 -3.06 -2.85 -10.15
N THR A 28 -4.23 -2.55 -10.72
CA THR A 28 -4.67 -3.08 -12.02
C THR A 28 -3.78 -2.57 -13.16
N LEU A 29 -3.52 -1.27 -13.22
CA LEU A 29 -2.67 -0.66 -14.23
C LEU A 29 -1.23 -1.18 -14.11
N SER A 30 -0.72 -1.31 -12.89
CA SER A 30 0.61 -1.86 -12.62
C SER A 30 0.71 -3.32 -13.04
N LYS A 31 -0.32 -4.14 -12.81
CA LYS A 31 -0.37 -5.53 -13.32
C LYS A 31 -0.31 -5.57 -14.84
N ALA A 32 -1.06 -4.70 -15.52
CA ALA A 32 -1.05 -4.60 -16.97
C ALA A 32 0.29 -4.10 -17.52
N ALA A 33 1.03 -3.28 -16.77
CA ALA A 33 2.35 -2.82 -17.14
C ALA A 33 3.41 -3.92 -16.95
N MET A 34 3.34 -4.66 -15.84
CA MET A 34 4.22 -5.80 -15.56
C MET A 34 4.06 -6.91 -16.59
N SER A 35 2.85 -7.16 -17.10
CA SER A 35 2.64 -8.15 -18.17
C SER A 35 3.29 -7.75 -19.51
N ARG A 36 3.63 -6.47 -19.68
CA ARG A 36 4.38 -5.94 -20.83
C ARG A 36 5.89 -5.87 -20.60
N GLY A 37 6.39 -6.38 -19.47
CA GLY A 37 7.81 -6.45 -19.15
C GLY A 37 8.34 -5.35 -18.22
N MET A 38 7.48 -4.51 -17.64
CA MET A 38 7.91 -3.49 -16.67
C MET A 38 8.37 -4.14 -15.36
N ASP A 39 9.58 -3.81 -14.91
CA ASP A 39 10.07 -4.25 -13.61
C ASP A 39 9.43 -3.46 -12.47
N HIS A 40 8.90 -4.19 -11.49
CA HIS A 40 8.13 -3.62 -10.39
C HIS A 40 9.00 -2.91 -9.34
N PHE A 41 10.24 -3.33 -9.13
CA PHE A 41 11.16 -2.63 -8.22
C PHE A 41 11.53 -1.26 -8.79
N VAL A 42 11.89 -1.23 -10.07
CA VAL A 42 12.24 0.01 -10.77
C VAL A 42 11.04 0.98 -10.80
N PHE A 43 9.84 0.48 -11.07
CA PHE A 43 8.61 1.25 -11.04
C PHE A 43 8.37 1.95 -9.68
N VAL A 44 8.59 1.24 -8.57
CA VAL A 44 8.43 1.79 -7.21
C VAL A 44 9.44 2.90 -6.96
N VAL A 45 10.69 2.75 -7.43
CA VAL A 45 11.74 3.78 -7.31
C VAL A 45 11.31 5.06 -8.00
N TYR A 46 10.95 4.98 -9.29
CA TYR A 46 10.57 6.16 -10.06
C TYR A 46 9.33 6.84 -9.49
N SER A 47 8.30 6.06 -9.13
CA SER A 47 7.05 6.61 -8.58
C SER A 47 7.29 7.40 -7.29
N ASN A 48 8.07 6.86 -6.35
CA ASN A 48 8.38 7.58 -5.11
C ASN A 48 9.36 8.73 -5.32
N ALA A 49 10.32 8.61 -6.25
CA ALA A 49 11.25 9.69 -6.57
C ALA A 49 10.51 10.91 -7.17
N PHE A 50 9.65 10.69 -8.16
CA PHE A 50 8.85 11.77 -8.75
C PHE A 50 7.87 12.37 -7.74
N ALA A 51 7.19 11.54 -6.95
CA ALA A 51 6.31 12.03 -5.89
C ALA A 51 7.08 12.87 -4.86
N SER A 52 8.28 12.42 -4.47
CA SER A 52 9.15 13.14 -3.54
C SER A 52 9.59 14.48 -4.12
N LEU A 53 10.03 14.56 -5.37
CA LEU A 53 10.43 15.82 -6.01
C LEU A 53 9.31 16.85 -6.01
N ILE A 54 8.09 16.44 -6.34
CA ILE A 54 6.92 17.32 -6.38
C ILE A 54 6.53 17.75 -4.96
N LEU A 55 6.35 16.80 -4.04
CA LEU A 55 5.95 17.09 -2.67
C LEU A 55 6.99 17.93 -1.93
N PHE A 56 8.28 17.63 -2.11
CA PHE A 56 9.38 18.38 -1.52
C PHE A 56 9.43 19.80 -2.08
N SER A 57 9.19 20.00 -3.37
CA SER A 57 9.10 21.34 -3.98
C SER A 57 7.92 22.13 -3.40
N ILE A 58 6.73 21.52 -3.30
CA ILE A 58 5.54 22.16 -2.73
C ILE A 58 5.79 22.54 -1.27
N SER A 59 6.36 21.60 -0.51
CA SER A 59 6.77 21.75 0.87
C SER A 59 7.71 22.96 1.02
N PHE A 60 8.85 22.94 0.33
CA PHE A 60 9.90 23.93 0.49
C PHE A 60 9.50 25.34 0.00
N ILE A 61 8.71 25.43 -1.07
CA ILE A 61 8.29 26.71 -1.67
C ILE A 61 7.11 27.32 -0.91
N PHE A 62 6.03 26.56 -0.66
CA PHE A 62 4.77 27.12 -0.15
C PHE A 62 4.64 27.08 1.38
N LEU A 63 5.31 26.15 2.06
CA LEU A 63 5.13 25.92 3.50
C LEU A 63 6.35 26.32 4.35
N ARG A 64 7.29 27.10 3.79
CA ARG A 64 8.55 27.46 4.47
C ARG A 64 8.36 28.19 5.81
N THR A 65 7.34 29.03 5.91
CA THR A 65 7.21 30.05 6.97
C THR A 65 6.66 29.52 8.31
N LYS A 66 6.14 28.28 8.38
CA LYS A 66 5.44 27.75 9.57
C LYS A 66 6.01 26.42 10.11
N ARG A 67 7.27 26.07 9.79
CA ARG A 67 7.84 24.75 10.11
C ARG A 67 8.55 24.72 11.48
N PRO A 68 8.20 23.79 12.37
CA PRO A 68 9.05 23.48 13.51
C PRO A 68 10.38 22.86 13.03
N PRO A 69 11.47 23.01 13.79
CA PRO A 69 12.76 22.44 13.45
C PRO A 69 12.69 20.90 13.43
N LEU A 70 13.33 20.29 12.43
CA LEU A 70 13.44 18.84 12.32
C LEU A 70 14.58 18.35 13.21
N SER A 71 14.26 17.47 14.16
CA SER A 71 15.28 16.79 14.97
C SER A 71 15.74 15.50 14.28
N PHE A 72 16.99 15.10 14.54
CA PHE A 72 17.54 13.84 14.03
C PHE A 72 16.70 12.63 14.45
N SER A 73 16.23 12.60 15.70
CA SER A 73 15.33 11.53 16.18
C SER A 73 14.03 11.43 15.36
N LEU A 74 13.47 12.57 14.93
CA LEU A 74 12.28 12.58 14.09
C LEU A 74 12.59 12.07 12.68
N LEU A 75 13.74 12.43 12.11
CA LEU A 75 14.21 11.90 10.83
C LEU A 75 14.41 10.38 10.88
N CYS A 76 15.00 9.84 11.95
CA CYS A 76 15.11 8.39 12.15
C CYS A 76 13.73 7.71 12.19
N LYS A 77 12.76 8.32 12.87
CA LYS A 77 11.38 7.82 12.87
C LYS A 77 10.78 7.86 11.47
N PHE A 78 11.01 8.93 10.71
CA PHE A 78 10.55 9.01 9.33
C PHE A 78 11.16 7.93 8.45
N PHE A 79 12.45 7.68 8.59
CA PHE A 79 13.17 6.64 7.87
C PHE A 79 12.64 5.24 8.19
N LEU A 80 12.46 4.91 9.48
CA LEU A 80 11.95 3.61 9.91
C LEU A 80 10.49 3.39 9.50
N LEU A 81 9.66 4.43 9.59
CA LEU A 81 8.30 4.34 9.10
C LEU A 81 8.31 4.13 7.59
N SER A 82 9.09 4.92 6.83
CA SER A 82 9.19 4.78 5.38
C SER A 82 9.61 3.37 4.93
N LEU A 83 10.51 2.75 5.70
CA LEU A 83 10.91 1.38 5.46
C LEU A 83 9.70 0.43 5.53
N ALA A 84 8.84 0.58 6.54
CA ALA A 84 7.64 -0.24 6.68
C ALA A 84 6.56 0.11 5.63
N GLY A 85 6.10 1.36 5.59
CA GLY A 85 4.91 1.75 4.83
C GLY A 85 5.17 2.11 3.37
N ILE A 86 6.41 2.28 2.95
CA ILE A 86 6.74 2.50 1.53
C ILE A 86 7.56 1.33 1.02
N THR A 87 8.74 1.09 1.57
CA THR A 87 9.64 0.08 0.99
C THR A 87 9.11 -1.33 1.12
N VAL A 88 8.86 -1.83 2.32
CA VAL A 88 8.35 -3.19 2.51
C VAL A 88 6.94 -3.31 1.94
N MET A 89 6.05 -2.39 2.29
CA MET A 89 4.65 -2.44 1.83
C MET A 89 4.55 -2.38 0.30
N GLN A 90 5.06 -1.34 -0.38
CA GLN A 90 4.83 -1.18 -1.83
C GLN A 90 5.51 -2.30 -2.63
N ASN A 91 6.75 -2.67 -2.28
CA ASN A 91 7.42 -3.76 -2.99
C ASN A 91 6.66 -5.08 -2.80
N CYS A 92 6.17 -5.38 -1.58
CA CYS A 92 5.34 -6.56 -1.35
C CYS A 92 4.00 -6.51 -2.11
N VAL A 93 3.33 -5.36 -2.18
CA VAL A 93 2.10 -5.21 -2.97
C VAL A 93 2.37 -5.50 -4.45
N PHE A 94 3.38 -4.89 -5.05
CA PHE A 94 3.62 -5.07 -6.49
C PHE A 94 4.21 -6.45 -6.83
N THR A 95 5.04 -7.01 -5.95
CA THR A 95 5.49 -8.41 -6.05
C THR A 95 4.29 -9.35 -5.93
N GLY A 96 3.41 -9.12 -4.95
CA GLY A 96 2.19 -9.90 -4.73
C GLY A 96 1.23 -9.83 -5.91
N VAL A 97 1.05 -8.65 -6.50
CA VAL A 97 0.31 -8.45 -7.74
C VAL A 97 0.96 -9.22 -8.90
N SER A 98 2.30 -9.21 -9.02
CA SER A 98 3.03 -9.93 -10.08
C SER A 98 2.76 -11.44 -10.03
N TYR A 99 2.84 -12.05 -8.85
CA TYR A 99 2.58 -13.49 -8.66
C TYR A 99 1.09 -13.86 -8.59
N GLY A 100 0.23 -12.95 -8.14
CA GLY A 100 -1.21 -13.14 -7.97
C GLY A 100 -2.03 -12.21 -8.86
N SER A 101 -3.03 -11.56 -8.25
CA SER A 101 -3.93 -10.63 -8.92
C SER A 101 -4.25 -9.41 -8.04
N PRO A 102 -4.68 -8.28 -8.63
CA PRO A 102 -5.21 -7.14 -7.87
C PRO A 102 -6.35 -7.54 -6.93
N THR A 103 -7.25 -8.42 -7.39
CA THR A 103 -8.40 -8.90 -6.58
C THR A 103 -7.96 -9.67 -5.34
N LEU A 104 -6.93 -10.52 -5.46
CA LEU A 104 -6.33 -11.19 -4.30
C LEU A 104 -5.79 -10.16 -3.31
N GLY A 105 -5.10 -9.13 -3.81
CA GLY A 105 -4.60 -8.02 -2.99
C GLY A 105 -5.71 -7.31 -2.22
N SER A 106 -6.79 -6.93 -2.89
CA SER A 106 -7.95 -6.30 -2.24
C SER A 106 -8.56 -7.18 -1.15
N ALA A 107 -8.65 -8.49 -1.36
CA ALA A 107 -9.14 -9.40 -0.33
C ALA A 107 -8.18 -9.51 0.86
N MET A 108 -6.87 -9.53 0.63
CA MET A 108 -5.85 -9.58 1.69
C MET A 108 -5.74 -8.26 2.47
N SER A 109 -6.13 -7.13 1.89
CA SER A 109 -6.21 -5.85 2.60
C SER A 109 -7.21 -5.88 3.77
N ASN A 110 -8.17 -6.81 3.76
CA ASN A 110 -9.07 -7.02 4.91
C ASN A 110 -8.33 -7.45 6.18
N LEU A 111 -7.08 -7.94 6.09
CA LEU A 111 -6.21 -8.26 7.23
C LEU A 111 -5.69 -7.01 7.96
N ILE A 112 -5.68 -5.84 7.32
CA ILE A 112 -5.13 -4.60 7.89
C ILE A 112 -5.77 -4.27 9.25
N PRO A 113 -7.11 -4.22 9.41
CA PRO A 113 -7.71 -3.95 10.72
C PRO A 113 -7.37 -5.03 11.77
N ALA A 114 -7.31 -6.31 11.37
CA ALA A 114 -6.93 -7.41 12.25
C ALA A 114 -5.49 -7.26 12.78
N PHE A 115 -4.52 -7.02 11.89
CA PHE A 115 -3.12 -6.80 12.28
C PHE A 115 -2.96 -5.50 13.09
N THR A 116 -3.67 -4.44 12.74
CA THR A 116 -3.64 -3.17 13.49
C THR A 116 -4.12 -3.37 14.93
N PHE A 117 -5.19 -4.13 15.13
CA PHE A 117 -5.68 -4.48 16.46
C PHE A 117 -4.66 -5.32 17.23
N LEU A 118 -4.09 -6.36 16.62
CA LEU A 118 -3.06 -7.20 17.25
C LEU A 118 -1.83 -6.37 17.68
N LEU A 119 -1.37 -5.46 16.83
CA LEU A 119 -0.28 -4.54 17.16
C LEU A 119 -0.67 -3.59 18.29
N ALA A 120 -1.89 -3.03 18.27
CA ALA A 120 -2.37 -2.16 19.34
C ALA A 120 -2.37 -2.87 20.70
N VAL A 121 -2.77 -4.14 20.74
CA VAL A 121 -2.72 -4.99 21.94
C VAL A 121 -1.27 -5.28 22.34
N ALA A 122 -0.43 -5.70 21.39
CA ALA A 122 0.97 -6.04 21.64
C ALA A 122 1.77 -4.86 22.21
N PHE A 123 1.54 -3.65 21.69
CA PHE A 123 2.17 -2.41 22.16
C PHE A 123 1.44 -1.75 23.34
N ARG A 124 0.42 -2.41 23.92
CA ARG A 124 -0.40 -1.88 25.04
C ARG A 124 -1.03 -0.51 24.75
N LEU A 125 -1.33 -0.24 23.48
CA LEU A 125 -2.10 0.92 23.04
C LEU A 125 -3.61 0.70 23.26
N GLU A 126 -4.04 -0.56 23.37
CA GLU A 126 -5.42 -0.96 23.67
C GLU A 126 -5.43 -1.89 24.91
N ASN A 127 -6.33 -1.62 25.86
CA ASN A 127 -6.54 -2.50 27.01
C ASN A 127 -7.64 -3.53 26.69
N LEU A 128 -7.27 -4.81 26.67
CA LEU A 128 -8.22 -5.90 26.46
C LEU A 128 -8.90 -6.27 27.77
N ASP A 129 -10.11 -5.77 27.97
CA ASP A 129 -11.03 -6.33 28.94
C ASP A 129 -11.90 -7.39 28.26
N LEU A 130 -11.61 -8.67 28.50
CA LEU A 130 -12.34 -9.81 27.90
C LEU A 130 -13.79 -9.91 28.41
N ARG A 131 -14.15 -9.18 29.47
CA ARG A 131 -15.52 -9.09 29.96
C ARG A 131 -16.33 -8.03 29.23
N SER A 132 -15.67 -7.11 28.53
CA SER A 132 -16.33 -6.04 27.78
C SER A 132 -16.81 -6.53 26.41
N SER A 133 -18.10 -6.32 26.13
CA SER A 133 -18.69 -6.60 24.81
C SER A 133 -17.95 -5.88 23.67
N ARG A 134 -17.34 -4.72 23.94
CA ARG A 134 -16.55 -3.97 22.95
C ARG A 134 -15.28 -4.72 22.57
N SER A 135 -14.57 -5.31 23.53
CA SER A 135 -13.37 -6.12 23.26
C SER A 135 -13.72 -7.40 22.51
N LEU A 136 -14.83 -8.05 22.89
CA LEU A 136 -15.32 -9.26 22.22
C LEU A 136 -15.66 -9.01 20.74
N ILE A 137 -16.34 -7.89 20.43
CA ILE A 137 -16.63 -7.51 19.04
C ILE A 137 -15.35 -7.28 18.24
N LYS A 138 -14.33 -6.64 18.82
CA LYS A 138 -13.02 -6.43 18.16
C LYS A 138 -12.31 -7.76 17.87
N ILE A 139 -12.35 -8.71 18.81
CA ILE A 139 -11.77 -10.04 18.64
C ILE A 139 -12.53 -10.82 17.55
N LEU A 140 -13.86 -10.83 17.58
CA LEU A 140 -14.69 -11.49 16.57
C LEU A 140 -14.44 -10.91 15.17
N GLY A 141 -14.40 -9.58 15.04
CA GLY A 141 -14.07 -8.92 13.76
C GLY A 141 -12.69 -9.30 13.24
N THR A 142 -11.72 -9.45 14.15
CA THR A 142 -10.35 -9.91 13.82
C THR A 142 -10.35 -11.35 13.31
N LEU A 143 -11.05 -12.26 13.99
CA LEU A 143 -11.17 -13.67 13.58
C LEU A 143 -11.87 -13.81 12.22
N VAL A 144 -12.95 -13.06 11.99
CA VAL A 144 -13.67 -13.06 10.72
C VAL A 144 -12.79 -12.54 9.58
N SER A 145 -12.03 -11.46 9.82
CA SER A 145 -11.07 -10.90 8.84
C SER A 145 -9.98 -11.91 8.46
N ILE A 146 -9.33 -12.54 9.45
CA ILE A 146 -8.30 -13.56 9.21
C ILE A 146 -8.88 -14.76 8.46
N SER A 147 -10.07 -15.22 8.86
CA SER A 147 -10.74 -16.34 8.22
C SER A 147 -11.09 -16.02 6.76
N GLY A 148 -11.63 -14.84 6.49
CA GLY A 148 -11.96 -14.39 5.13
C GLY A 148 -10.72 -14.32 4.24
N ALA A 149 -9.59 -13.82 4.75
CA ALA A 149 -8.34 -13.81 4.02
C ALA A 149 -7.82 -15.23 3.75
N LEU A 150 -7.77 -16.10 4.76
CA LEU A 150 -7.35 -17.49 4.58
C LEU A 150 -8.20 -18.24 3.55
N ILE A 151 -9.53 -18.02 3.57
CA ILE A 151 -10.43 -18.56 2.56
C ILE A 151 -10.00 -18.05 1.18
N VAL A 152 -9.86 -16.75 0.94
CA VAL A 152 -9.49 -16.25 -0.40
C VAL A 152 -8.09 -16.71 -0.86
N THR A 153 -7.13 -16.85 0.05
CA THR A 153 -5.79 -17.36 -0.30
C THR A 153 -5.78 -18.84 -0.64
N LEU A 154 -6.53 -19.65 0.11
CA LEU A 154 -6.50 -21.12 0.00
C LEU A 154 -7.63 -21.69 -0.87
N TYR A 155 -8.64 -20.89 -1.18
CA TYR A 155 -9.79 -21.32 -1.98
C TYR A 155 -9.36 -21.57 -3.43
N LYS A 156 -9.44 -22.84 -3.82
CA LYS A 156 -9.26 -23.27 -5.20
C LYS A 156 -10.59 -23.10 -5.95
N GLY A 157 -10.88 -21.89 -6.41
CA GLY A 157 -12.00 -21.63 -7.31
C GLY A 157 -11.71 -22.15 -8.73
N PRO A 158 -12.74 -22.50 -9.53
CA PRO A 158 -12.56 -22.81 -10.95
C PRO A 158 -11.86 -21.65 -11.66
N PRO A 159 -10.89 -21.90 -12.56
CA PRO A 159 -10.23 -20.83 -13.31
C PRO A 159 -11.24 -20.10 -14.19
N ILE A 160 -11.63 -18.90 -13.76
CA ILE A 160 -12.56 -18.03 -14.49
C ILE A 160 -11.79 -17.47 -15.70
N GLY A 161 -11.88 -18.15 -16.84
CA GLY A 161 -11.24 -17.74 -18.10
C GLY A 161 -10.70 -18.85 -18.99
N ALA A 162 -10.64 -20.11 -18.54
CA ALA A 162 -10.12 -21.22 -19.36
C ALA A 162 -11.06 -21.68 -20.50
N GLY A 163 -12.22 -21.02 -20.68
CA GLY A 163 -13.25 -21.44 -21.63
C GLY A 163 -13.16 -20.89 -23.05
N LEU A 164 -12.22 -19.97 -23.37
CA LEU A 164 -12.21 -19.28 -24.67
C LEU A 164 -10.98 -19.48 -25.55
N ILE A 165 -9.96 -20.22 -25.11
CA ILE A 165 -8.82 -20.56 -25.98
C ILE A 165 -8.53 -22.06 -25.86
N LYS A 166 -9.20 -22.84 -26.72
CA LYS A 166 -8.76 -24.21 -27.02
C LYS A 166 -7.47 -24.12 -27.84
N SER A 167 -6.36 -24.53 -27.25
CA SER A 167 -5.16 -24.97 -27.98
C SER A 167 -4.59 -26.23 -27.32
N PRO A 168 -3.92 -27.10 -28.10
CA PRO A 168 -3.88 -28.53 -27.80
C PRO A 168 -2.81 -28.90 -26.77
N SER A 169 -3.20 -29.75 -25.83
CA SER A 169 -2.39 -30.77 -25.14
C SER A 169 -0.93 -30.44 -24.77
N ILE A 170 -0.71 -29.83 -23.60
CA ILE A 170 0.56 -29.92 -22.84
C ILE A 170 0.25 -29.98 -21.33
N SER A 171 0.68 -31.07 -20.67
CA SER A 171 0.80 -31.29 -19.21
C SER A 171 0.00 -30.35 -18.29
N SER A 172 -1.29 -30.63 -18.12
CA SER A 172 -2.21 -29.82 -17.32
C SER A 172 -1.91 -29.80 -15.81
N ASN A 173 -1.25 -30.83 -15.27
CA ASN A 173 -0.95 -30.91 -13.83
C ASN A 173 0.17 -29.95 -13.40
N ASP A 174 1.29 -29.87 -14.14
CA ASP A 174 2.42 -29.00 -13.78
C ASP A 174 2.09 -27.52 -13.93
N HIS A 175 1.32 -27.16 -14.96
CA HIS A 175 0.93 -25.76 -15.19
C HIS A 175 -0.08 -25.28 -14.14
N LEU A 176 -1.01 -26.14 -13.70
CA LEU A 176 -1.96 -25.86 -12.63
C LEU A 176 -1.26 -25.73 -11.27
N GLN A 177 -0.31 -26.62 -10.98
CA GLN A 177 0.48 -26.60 -9.75
C GLN A 177 1.41 -25.38 -9.67
N LYS A 178 2.07 -25.00 -10.77
CA LYS A 178 2.89 -23.78 -10.84
C LYS A 178 2.05 -22.51 -10.65
N THR A 179 0.87 -22.47 -11.26
CA THR A 179 -0.07 -21.35 -11.10
C THR A 179 -0.58 -21.24 -9.66
N ALA A 180 -0.91 -22.37 -9.02
CA ALA A 180 -1.33 -22.41 -7.62
C ALA A 180 -0.22 -21.96 -6.66
N ASN A 181 1.03 -22.40 -6.89
CA ASN A 181 2.18 -21.99 -6.08
C ASN A 181 2.44 -20.49 -6.18
N ASN A 182 2.39 -19.93 -7.40
CA ASN A 182 2.53 -18.49 -7.60
C ASN A 182 1.41 -17.72 -6.88
N TRP A 183 0.17 -18.20 -6.92
CA TRP A 183 -0.94 -17.56 -6.21
C TRP A 183 -0.73 -17.49 -4.70
N VAL A 184 -0.27 -18.58 -4.08
CA VAL A 184 0.02 -18.64 -2.64
C VAL A 184 1.16 -17.70 -2.27
N ILE A 185 2.23 -17.67 -3.08
CA ILE A 185 3.34 -16.72 -2.91
C ILE A 185 2.82 -15.27 -2.98
N GLY A 186 1.95 -14.97 -3.95
CA GLY A 186 1.30 -13.67 -4.06
C GLY A 186 0.49 -13.30 -2.80
N GLY A 187 -0.28 -14.24 -2.28
CA GLY A 187 -1.03 -14.07 -1.02
C GLY A 187 -0.13 -13.79 0.18
N LEU A 188 1.01 -14.48 0.30
CA LEU A 188 1.98 -14.25 1.38
C LEU A 188 2.60 -12.85 1.31
N PHE A 189 2.96 -12.39 0.11
CA PHE A 189 3.44 -11.02 -0.09
C PHE A 189 2.37 -9.99 0.27
N PHE A 190 1.11 -10.22 -0.09
CA PHE A 190 0.03 -9.32 0.33
C PHE A 190 -0.22 -9.36 1.84
N ALA A 191 -0.11 -10.50 2.50
CA ALA A 191 -0.20 -10.59 3.96
C ALA A 191 0.94 -9.79 4.64
N MET A 192 2.16 -9.90 4.11
CA MET A 192 3.30 -9.10 4.56
C MET A 192 3.07 -7.60 4.33
N ALA A 193 2.51 -7.22 3.17
CA ALA A 193 2.12 -5.85 2.90
C ALA A 193 1.07 -5.32 3.89
N SER A 194 0.01 -6.10 4.15
CA SER A 194 -1.04 -5.80 5.11
C SER A 194 -0.50 -5.62 6.53
N LEU A 195 0.46 -6.47 6.95
CA LEU A 195 1.12 -6.31 8.25
C LEU A 195 1.96 -5.02 8.29
N SER A 196 2.70 -4.74 7.21
CA SER A 196 3.59 -3.58 7.13
C SER A 196 2.82 -2.26 7.16
N ILE A 197 1.69 -2.17 6.44
CA ILE A 197 0.81 -0.99 6.50
C ILE A 197 0.13 -0.85 7.87
N SER A 198 -0.19 -1.95 8.55
CA SER A 198 -0.67 -1.89 9.93
C SER A 198 0.37 -1.30 10.89
N VAL A 199 1.64 -1.73 10.79
CA VAL A 199 2.75 -1.14 11.56
C VAL A 199 2.86 0.35 11.27
N TRP A 200 2.85 0.74 10.00
CA TRP A 200 2.85 2.14 9.59
C TRP A 200 1.72 2.93 10.26
N ASN A 201 0.47 2.48 10.10
CA ASN A 201 -0.71 3.15 10.63
C ASN A 201 -0.67 3.30 12.16
N THR A 202 -0.25 2.25 12.89
CA THR A 202 -0.13 2.27 14.36
C THR A 202 0.85 3.35 14.84
N PHE A 203 1.98 3.52 14.17
CA PHE A 203 3.04 4.44 14.60
C PHE A 203 2.99 5.83 13.94
N GLN A 204 2.17 6.01 12.90
CA GLN A 204 2.05 7.30 12.21
C GLN A 204 1.29 8.35 13.01
N ALA A 205 0.21 7.97 13.72
CA ALA A 205 -0.61 8.93 14.45
C ALA A 205 0.16 9.74 15.52
N PRO A 206 1.05 9.13 16.34
CA PRO A 206 1.92 9.89 17.25
C PRO A 206 2.86 10.89 16.55
N ILE A 207 3.29 10.58 15.33
CA ILE A 207 4.19 11.43 14.54
C ILE A 207 3.44 12.66 14.01
N LEU A 208 2.24 12.46 13.46
CA LEU A 208 1.36 13.55 12.99
C LEU A 208 1.02 14.53 14.12
N ARG A 209 0.77 14.02 15.33
CA ARG A 209 0.53 14.87 16.51
C ARG A 209 1.72 15.72 16.92
N ARG A 210 2.95 15.27 16.66
CA ARG A 210 4.19 15.95 17.07
C ARG A 210 4.71 16.96 16.05
N TYR A 211 4.32 16.82 14.78
CA TYR A 211 4.80 17.67 13.71
C TYR A 211 3.63 18.16 12.82
N PRO A 212 3.23 19.45 12.92
CA PRO A 212 1.98 19.99 12.37
C PRO A 212 2.00 20.25 10.85
N SER A 213 2.93 19.64 10.10
CA SER A 213 3.01 19.81 8.65
C SER A 213 3.04 18.45 7.95
N GLU A 214 1.87 18.01 7.52
CA GLU A 214 1.67 16.69 6.91
C GLU A 214 2.34 16.58 5.54
N ILE A 215 2.26 17.63 4.70
CA ILE A 215 2.97 17.66 3.41
C ILE A 215 4.47 17.44 3.62
N THR A 216 5.05 18.05 4.66
CA THR A 216 6.47 17.85 4.97
C THR A 216 6.73 16.41 5.40
N ILE A 217 5.90 15.84 6.28
CA ILE A 217 6.02 14.44 6.71
C ILE A 217 5.97 13.49 5.50
N VAL A 218 4.97 13.65 4.62
CA VAL A 218 4.83 12.80 3.42
C VAL A 218 5.99 13.02 2.44
N SER A 219 6.52 14.24 2.34
CA SER A 219 7.73 14.51 1.54
C SER A 219 8.94 13.72 2.03
N PHE A 220 9.18 13.70 3.36
CA PHE A 220 10.27 12.92 3.94
C PHE A 220 10.05 11.42 3.83
N PHE A 221 8.82 10.96 4.04
CA PHE A 221 8.48 9.56 3.84
C PHE A 221 8.77 9.12 2.41
N THR A 222 8.23 9.83 1.41
CA THR A 222 8.45 9.51 -0.01
C THR A 222 9.92 9.63 -0.41
N LEU A 223 10.67 10.59 0.14
CA LEU A 223 12.11 10.72 -0.08
C LEU A 223 12.89 9.51 0.46
N PHE A 224 12.73 9.19 1.75
CA PHE A 224 13.40 8.03 2.34
C PHE A 224 12.97 6.72 1.67
N GLY A 225 11.71 6.63 1.29
CA GLY A 225 11.16 5.47 0.60
C GLY A 225 11.77 5.30 -0.77
N ALA A 226 11.94 6.39 -1.53
CA ALA A 226 12.64 6.37 -2.82
C ALA A 226 14.08 5.88 -2.67
N ILE A 227 14.82 6.37 -1.67
CA ILE A 227 16.21 5.97 -1.39
C ILE A 227 16.28 4.48 -1.00
N GLN A 228 15.43 4.04 -0.08
CA GLN A 228 15.38 2.66 0.39
C GLN A 228 14.95 1.70 -0.73
N CYS A 229 13.93 2.07 -1.51
CA CYS A 229 13.51 1.30 -2.68
C CYS A 229 14.60 1.25 -3.76
N ALA A 230 15.36 2.33 -3.96
CA ALA A 230 16.47 2.34 -4.91
C ALA A 230 17.56 1.35 -4.46
N ALA A 231 17.89 1.33 -3.17
CA ALA A 231 18.83 0.33 -2.63
C ALA A 231 18.32 -1.11 -2.84
N VAL A 232 17.04 -1.37 -2.57
CA VAL A 232 16.43 -2.68 -2.83
C VAL A 232 16.46 -3.04 -4.32
N ALA A 233 16.09 -2.10 -5.20
CA ALA A 233 16.06 -2.31 -6.64
C ALA A 233 17.46 -2.57 -7.22
N LEU A 234 18.48 -1.85 -6.75
CA LEU A 234 19.87 -2.08 -7.19
C LEU A 234 20.39 -3.47 -6.81
N ILE A 235 19.90 -4.05 -5.71
CA ILE A 235 20.25 -5.40 -5.29
C ILE A 235 19.43 -6.44 -6.08
N ALA A 236 18.13 -6.19 -6.28
CA ALA A 236 17.19 -7.12 -6.89
C ALA A 236 17.29 -7.16 -8.43
N VAL A 237 17.59 -6.03 -9.07
CA VAL A 237 17.57 -5.84 -10.53
C VAL A 237 18.98 -5.64 -11.04
N LYS A 238 19.58 -6.73 -11.53
CA LYS A 238 20.93 -6.72 -12.11
C LYS A 238 20.95 -6.23 -13.56
N ASP A 239 19.82 -6.31 -14.26
CA ASP A 239 19.73 -5.94 -15.67
C ASP A 239 19.60 -4.42 -15.83
N SER A 240 20.65 -3.78 -16.34
CA SER A 240 20.62 -2.32 -16.58
C SER A 240 19.53 -1.89 -17.58
N ASN A 241 19.07 -2.78 -18.46
CA ASN A 241 17.97 -2.49 -19.38
C ASN A 241 16.63 -2.29 -18.66
N ALA A 242 16.42 -2.89 -17.48
CA ALA A 242 15.19 -2.70 -16.70
C ALA A 242 15.05 -1.26 -16.15
N TRP A 243 16.17 -0.52 -16.06
CA TRP A 243 16.19 0.89 -15.64
C TRP A 243 15.88 1.86 -16.79
N LYS A 244 15.77 1.39 -18.04
CA LYS A 244 15.40 2.24 -19.17
C LYS A 244 13.89 2.43 -19.20
N LEU A 245 13.45 3.60 -18.75
CA LEU A 245 12.04 3.98 -18.82
C LEU A 245 11.57 4.07 -20.27
N ARG A 246 10.54 3.30 -20.63
CA ARG A 246 9.90 3.40 -21.96
C ARG A 246 8.80 4.46 -21.91
N PRO A 247 8.73 5.40 -22.88
CA PRO A 247 7.80 6.53 -22.85
C PRO A 247 6.36 6.16 -23.24
N ASP A 248 5.91 4.96 -22.86
CA ASP A 248 4.62 4.41 -23.28
C ASP A 248 3.73 4.17 -22.04
N PHE A 249 3.35 2.92 -21.81
CA PHE A 249 2.46 2.50 -20.73
C PHE A 249 3.09 2.62 -19.33
N GLU A 250 4.43 2.51 -19.23
CA GLU A 250 5.18 2.63 -17.98
C GLU A 250 5.06 4.05 -17.40
N LEU A 251 5.25 5.08 -18.24
CA LEU A 251 5.14 6.48 -17.82
C LEU A 251 3.73 6.85 -17.36
N ILE A 252 2.70 6.38 -18.08
CA ILE A 252 1.29 6.58 -17.67
C ILE A 252 1.03 5.98 -16.28
N THR A 253 1.56 4.78 -16.03
CA THR A 253 1.44 4.11 -14.73
C THR A 253 2.15 4.89 -13.62
N ILE A 254 3.35 5.41 -13.90
CA ILE A 254 4.12 6.23 -12.94
C ILE A 254 3.37 7.53 -12.62
N ILE A 255 2.86 8.23 -13.63
CA ILE A 255 2.06 9.46 -13.43
C ILE A 255 0.81 9.16 -12.59
N TYR A 256 0.13 8.04 -12.87
CA TYR A 256 -1.01 7.60 -12.08
C TYR A 256 -0.62 7.35 -10.62
N SER A 257 0.51 6.68 -10.37
CA SER A 257 1.03 6.40 -9.03
C SER A 257 1.35 7.69 -8.26
N VAL A 258 2.05 8.63 -8.90
CA VAL A 258 2.36 9.94 -8.31
C VAL A 258 1.08 10.69 -7.91
N ARG A 259 0.05 10.66 -8.77
CA ARG A 259 -1.25 11.26 -8.47
C ARG A 259 -1.93 10.57 -7.28
N ASN A 260 -1.89 9.24 -7.21
CA ASN A 260 -2.43 8.48 -6.07
C ASN A 260 -1.73 8.87 -4.75
N ILE A 261 -0.39 8.93 -4.74
CA ILE A 261 0.40 9.35 -3.57
C ILE A 261 0.00 10.77 -3.11
N TYR A 262 -0.18 11.68 -4.06
CA TYR A 262 -0.60 13.05 -3.77
C TYR A 262 -2.03 13.12 -3.21
N MET A 263 -2.98 12.42 -3.82
CA MET A 263 -4.36 12.30 -3.34
C MET A 263 -4.42 11.76 -1.92
N ARG A 264 -3.61 10.73 -1.62
CA ARG A 264 -3.45 10.23 -0.26
C ARG A 264 -2.91 11.32 0.65
N ALA A 265 -1.78 11.94 0.34
CA ALA A 265 -1.24 13.05 1.15
C ALA A 265 -2.29 14.13 1.47
N PHE A 266 -3.17 14.45 0.51
CA PHE A 266 -4.24 15.44 0.66
C PHE A 266 -5.44 14.95 1.48
N CYS A 267 -5.87 13.70 1.30
CA CYS A 267 -6.96 13.13 2.11
C CYS A 267 -6.59 13.05 3.59
N TRP A 268 -5.29 12.92 3.90
CA TRP A 268 -4.79 12.92 5.28
C TRP A 268 -4.85 14.32 5.92
N LEU A 269 -4.78 15.39 5.12
CA LEU A 269 -4.91 16.79 5.55
C LEU A 269 -6.36 17.20 5.86
N SER A 270 -7.34 16.47 5.32
CA SER A 270 -8.77 16.81 5.41
C SER A 270 -9.46 16.59 6.76
N PRO A 271 -9.06 15.66 7.67
CA PRO A 271 -9.83 15.40 8.89
C PRO A 271 -9.52 16.34 10.06
N ILE A 272 -8.63 17.33 9.89
CA ILE A 272 -8.12 18.17 11.00
C ILE A 272 -8.49 19.66 10.86
N SER A 273 -9.18 20.07 9.78
CA SER A 273 -9.67 21.44 9.60
C SER A 273 -11.13 21.62 9.96
#